data_AF-A0A7Y6A8J1-F1
#
_entry.id   AF-A0A7Y6A8J1-F1
#
_cell.length_a   1.000
_cell.length_b   1.000
_cell.length_c   1.000
_cell.angle_alpha   90.00
_cell.angle_beta   90.00
_cell.angle_gamma   90.00
#
_symmetry.space_group_name_H-M   'P 1'
#
loop_
_entity.id
_entity.type
_entity.pdbx_description
1 polymer ?
#
loop_
_entity_poly.entity_id
_entity_poly.type
_entity_poly.pdbx_seq_one_letter_code
_entity_poly.pdbx_strand_id
1 'polypeptide(L)'
;MAGSFKATTEQLDALAKHIDSEQALIAGQIQKFNGIVDFVQAGWQGDAFKAFDALQDRVNQLLTMLNQQLDDIGVLMGKGATAYAQTEAANKQQITAITSALG
;
A
#
# COMPACT_ATOMS: atom_id res chain seq x y z
N MET A 1 -13.07 -8.99 23.77
CA MET A 1 -13.23 -8.65 22.33
C MET A 1 -12.51 -7.36 21.91
N ALA A 2 -12.49 -6.27 22.71
CA ALA A 2 -11.82 -5.01 22.31
C ALA A 2 -10.29 -5.07 22.12
N GLY A 3 -9.57 -5.97 22.81
CA GLY A 3 -8.12 -6.14 22.64
C GLY A 3 -7.70 -6.76 21.30
N SER A 4 -8.57 -7.58 20.69
CA SER A 4 -8.34 -8.18 19.38
C SER A 4 -8.41 -7.15 18.24
N PHE A 5 -9.24 -6.11 18.42
CA PHE A 5 -9.45 -5.03 17.44
C PHE A 5 -8.29 -4.03 17.39
N LYS A 6 -7.79 -3.58 18.55
CA LYS A 6 -6.58 -2.74 18.60
C LYS A 6 -5.40 -3.44 17.94
N ALA A 7 -5.21 -4.72 18.27
CA ALA A 7 -4.14 -5.54 17.69
C ALA A 7 -4.27 -5.70 16.16
N THR A 8 -5.48 -5.86 15.62
CA THR A 8 -5.67 -5.93 14.17
C THR A 8 -5.41 -4.58 13.50
N THR A 9 -5.92 -3.46 14.02
CA THR A 9 -5.59 -2.14 13.45
C THR A 9 -4.11 -1.81 13.53
N GLU A 10 -3.42 -2.15 14.62
CA GLU A 10 -1.96 -1.98 14.74
C GLU A 10 -1.20 -2.89 13.78
N GLN A 11 -1.66 -4.12 13.54
CA GLN A 11 -1.08 -5.01 12.54
C GLN A 11 -1.26 -4.50 11.11
N LEU A 12 -2.42 -3.92 10.80
CA LEU A 12 -2.69 -3.31 9.50
C LEU A 12 -1.83 -2.06 9.27
N ASP A 13 -1.67 -1.22 10.29
CA ASP A 13 -0.78 -0.04 10.24
C ASP A 13 0.70 -0.46 10.12
N ALA A 14 1.11 -1.52 10.82
CA ALA A 14 2.45 -2.09 10.69
C ALA A 14 2.70 -2.68 9.29
N LEU A 15 1.69 -3.34 8.70
CA LEU A 15 1.76 -3.87 7.34
C LEU A 15 1.87 -2.74 6.31
N ALA A 16 1.07 -1.67 6.46
CA ALA A 16 1.15 -0.50 5.59
C ALA A 16 2.54 0.15 5.64
N LYS A 17 3.09 0.35 6.84
CA LYS A 17 4.46 0.87 7.03
C LYS A 17 5.53 -0.04 6.43
N HIS A 18 5.35 -1.36 6.53
CA HIS A 18 6.26 -2.32 5.92
C HIS A 18 6.26 -2.22 4.40
N ILE A 19 5.07 -2.13 3.82
CA ILE A 19 4.85 -1.92 2.39
C ILE A 19 5.51 -0.61 1.92
N ASP A 20 5.30 0.50 2.62
CA ASP A 20 5.93 1.79 2.30
C ASP A 20 7.46 1.70 2.34
N SER A 21 8.00 0.98 3.32
CA SER A 21 9.44 0.76 3.46
C SER A 21 10.01 -0.09 2.31
N GLU A 22 9.32 -1.15 1.90
CA GLU A 22 9.74 -1.95 0.75
C GLU A 22 9.64 -1.16 -0.55
N GLN A 23 8.63 -0.31 -0.69
CA GLN A 23 8.49 0.57 -1.84
C GLN A 23 9.62 1.58 -1.94
N ALA A 24 10.03 2.18 -0.82
CA ALA A 24 11.19 3.07 -0.77
C ALA A 24 12.49 2.33 -1.17
N LEU A 25 12.65 1.07 -0.77
CA LEU A 25 13.78 0.23 -1.18
C LEU A 25 13.76 -0.04 -2.69
N ILE A 26 12.61 -0.41 -3.27
CA ILE A 26 12.46 -0.65 -4.70
C ILE A 26 12.76 0.64 -5.48
N ALA A 27 12.23 1.78 -5.06
CA ALA A 27 12.51 3.07 -5.68
C ALA A 27 14.01 3.42 -5.65
N GLY A 28 14.69 3.17 -4.52
CA GLY A 28 16.13 3.38 -4.39
C GLY A 28 16.98 2.45 -5.28
N GLN A 29 16.56 1.19 -5.44
CA GLN A 29 17.20 0.25 -6.37
C GLN A 29 17.02 0.70 -7.82
N ILE A 30 15.87 1.26 -8.17
CA ILE A 30 15.59 1.79 -9.51
C ILE A 30 16.42 3.04 -9.79
N GLN A 31 16.56 3.96 -8.82
CA GLN A 31 17.45 5.10 -8.97
C GLN A 31 18.91 4.66 -9.18
N LYS A 32 19.38 3.64 -8.45
CA LYS A 32 20.71 3.04 -8.68
C LYS A 32 20.82 2.43 -10.07
N PHE A 33 19.80 1.69 -10.51
CA PHE A 33 19.76 1.10 -11.83
C PHE A 33 19.84 2.19 -12.92
N ASN A 34 19.03 3.25 -12.82
CA ASN A 34 19.06 4.37 -13.74
C ASN A 34 20.43 5.07 -13.76
N GLY A 35 21.06 5.30 -12.60
CA GLY A 35 22.40 5.89 -12.55
C GLY A 35 23.48 5.03 -13.21
N ILE A 36 23.38 3.70 -13.09
CA ILE A 36 24.26 2.78 -13.82
C ILE A 36 23.97 2.83 -15.32
N VAL A 37 22.69 2.89 -15.71
CA VAL A 37 22.27 3.00 -17.10
C VAL A 37 22.78 4.29 -17.73
N ASP A 38 22.64 5.44 -17.07
CA ASP A 38 23.14 6.73 -17.56
C ASP A 38 24.66 6.71 -17.76
N PHE A 39 25.39 6.08 -16.82
CA PHE A 39 26.84 5.90 -16.93
C PHE A 39 27.24 5.00 -18.11
N VAL A 40 26.50 3.91 -18.35
CA VAL A 40 26.75 2.99 -19.47
C VAL A 40 26.33 3.61 -20.81
N GLN A 41 25.23 4.36 -20.85
CA GLN A 41 24.76 5.08 -22.05
C GLN A 41 25.74 6.15 -22.51
N ALA A 42 26.44 6.82 -21.57
CA ALA A 42 27.51 7.75 -21.93
C ALA A 42 28.65 7.07 -22.72
N GLY A 43 28.82 5.75 -22.56
CA GLY A 43 29.81 4.95 -23.28
C GLY A 43 29.31 4.25 -24.55
N TRP A 44 28.01 3.88 -24.63
CA TRP A 44 27.43 3.09 -25.72
C TRP A 44 26.29 3.85 -26.44
N GLN A 45 26.61 4.57 -27.52
CA GLN A 45 25.61 5.20 -28.40
C GLN A 45 25.09 4.18 -29.44
N GLY A 46 23.76 4.05 -29.61
CA GLY A 46 23.16 3.21 -30.67
C GLY A 46 21.94 2.38 -30.22
N ASP A 47 21.65 1.26 -30.87
CA ASP A 47 20.44 0.44 -30.65
C ASP A 47 20.26 -0.11 -29.22
N ALA A 48 21.36 -0.26 -28.48
CA ALA A 48 21.32 -0.61 -27.05
C ALA A 48 20.55 0.45 -26.24
N PHE A 49 20.70 1.74 -26.58
CA PHE A 49 20.01 2.87 -25.93
C PHE A 49 18.49 2.68 -25.92
N LYS A 50 17.88 2.30 -27.06
CA LYS A 50 16.42 2.16 -27.18
C LYS A 50 15.85 1.02 -26.35
N ALA A 51 16.56 -0.10 -26.24
CA ALA A 51 16.12 -1.23 -25.42
C ALA A 51 16.15 -0.88 -23.92
N PHE A 52 17.10 -0.04 -23.50
CA PHE A 52 17.22 0.40 -22.10
C PHE A 52 16.26 1.52 -21.75
N ASP A 53 15.99 2.46 -22.67
CA ASP A 53 14.97 3.50 -22.52
C ASP A 53 13.58 2.89 -22.29
N ALA A 54 13.23 1.87 -23.10
CA ALA A 54 11.98 1.12 -22.94
C ALA A 54 11.89 0.37 -21.60
N LEU A 55 13.02 -0.10 -21.06
CA LEU A 55 13.07 -0.74 -19.75
C LEU A 55 12.86 0.28 -18.63
N GLN A 56 13.50 1.45 -18.73
CA GLN A 56 13.36 2.54 -17.77
C GLN A 56 11.91 3.03 -17.69
N ASP A 57 11.26 3.23 -18.83
CA ASP A 57 9.85 3.60 -18.90
C ASP A 57 8.95 2.54 -18.25
N ARG A 58 9.20 1.27 -18.54
CA ARG A 58 8.42 0.17 -17.97
C ARG A 58 8.57 0.07 -16.46
N VAL A 59 9.77 0.32 -15.95
CA VAL A 59 10.05 0.34 -14.52
C VAL A 59 9.34 1.51 -13.82
N ASN A 60 9.36 2.70 -14.42
CA ASN A 60 8.63 3.87 -13.91
C ASN A 60 7.10 3.63 -13.90
N GLN A 61 6.57 2.98 -14.92
CA GLN A 61 5.17 2.58 -14.97
C GLN A 61 4.82 1.60 -13.85
N LEU A 62 5.65 0.58 -13.63
CA LEU A 62 5.46 -0.38 -12.53
C LEU A 62 5.47 0.30 -11.16
N LEU A 63 6.36 1.26 -10.92
CA LEU A 63 6.38 2.04 -9.69
C LEU A 63 5.08 2.85 -9.48
N THR A 64 4.58 3.46 -10.55
CA THR A 64 3.34 4.24 -10.50
C THR A 64 2.15 3.34 -10.18
N MET A 65 2.06 2.19 -10.86
CA MET A 65 1.01 1.19 -10.61
C MET A 65 1.08 0.64 -9.18
N LEU A 66 2.28 0.37 -8.68
CA LEU A 66 2.47 -0.12 -7.31
C LEU A 66 1.97 0.92 -6.30
N ASN A 67 2.38 2.19 -6.41
CA ASN A 67 1.88 3.28 -5.56
C ASN A 67 0.34 3.34 -5.57
N GLN A 68 -0.26 3.28 -6.76
CA GLN A 68 -1.71 3.33 -6.91
C GLN A 68 -2.41 2.17 -6.20
N GLN A 69 -1.89 0.94 -6.37
CA GLN A 69 -2.48 -0.24 -5.74
C GLN A 69 -2.33 -0.23 -4.22
N LEU A 70 -1.22 0.29 -3.70
CA LEU A 70 -1.00 0.37 -2.27
C LEU A 70 -1.91 1.42 -1.61
N ASP A 71 -2.11 2.57 -2.28
CA ASP A 71 -3.10 3.56 -1.85
C ASP A 71 -4.53 2.97 -1.87
N ASP A 72 -4.89 2.25 -2.94
CA ASP A 72 -6.18 1.55 -3.04
C ASP A 72 -6.37 0.50 -1.92
N ILE A 73 -5.33 -0.27 -1.59
CA ILE A 73 -5.34 -1.23 -0.48
C ILE A 73 -5.53 -0.49 0.85
N GLY A 74 -4.81 0.61 1.08
CA GLY A 74 -4.96 1.45 2.27
C GLY A 74 -6.38 1.99 2.42
N VAL A 75 -6.96 2.51 1.33
CA VAL A 75 -8.33 3.02 1.29
C VAL A 75 -9.35 1.89 1.55
N LEU A 76 -9.18 0.72 0.94
CA LEU A 76 -10.06 -0.44 1.15
C LEU A 76 -10.01 -0.93 2.60
N MET A 77 -8.81 -0.96 3.20
CA MET A 77 -8.63 -1.36 4.59
C MET A 77 -9.24 -0.33 5.56
N GLY A 78 -9.07 0.96 5.31
CA GLY A 78 -9.72 2.03 6.08
C GLY A 78 -11.24 1.99 5.98
N LYS A 79 -11.78 1.74 4.78
CA LYS A 79 -13.22 1.54 4.56
C LYS A 79 -13.73 0.30 5.30
N GLY A 80 -13.01 -0.81 5.25
CA GLY A 80 -13.33 -2.03 6.00
C GLY A 80 -13.41 -1.78 7.50
N ALA A 81 -12.37 -1.18 8.08
CA ALA A 81 -12.33 -0.85 9.50
C ALA A 81 -13.50 0.07 9.93
N THR A 82 -13.83 1.07 9.11
CA THR A 82 -14.93 2.01 9.39
C THR A 82 -16.30 1.32 9.29
N ALA A 83 -16.53 0.51 8.25
CA ALA A 83 -17.77 -0.22 8.06
C ALA A 83 -18.02 -1.24 9.18
N TYR A 84 -16.98 -1.95 9.62
CA TYR A 84 -17.06 -2.85 10.76
C TYR A 84 -17.34 -2.09 12.07
N ALA A 85 -16.68 -0.96 12.32
CA ALA A 85 -16.94 -0.14 13.51
C ALA A 85 -18.39 0.39 13.56
N GLN A 86 -18.94 0.81 12.42
CA GLN A 86 -20.35 1.22 12.32
C GLN A 86 -21.31 0.06 12.60
N THR A 87 -21.02 -1.13 12.06
CA THR A 87 -21.83 -2.34 12.28
C THR A 87 -21.82 -2.76 13.75
N GLU A 88 -20.67 -2.69 14.42
CA GLU A 88 -20.53 -3.00 15.85
C GLU A 88 -21.31 -2.01 16.72
N ALA A 89 -21.26 -0.71 16.39
CA ALA A 89 -22.01 0.33 17.09
C ALA A 89 -23.53 0.12 16.96
N ALA A 90 -24.00 -0.22 15.75
CA ALA A 90 -25.39 -0.55 15.50
C ALA A 90 -25.84 -1.79 16.29
N ASN A 91 -25.02 -2.86 16.31
CA ASN A 91 -25.31 -4.07 17.07
C ASN A 91 -25.36 -3.81 18.59
N LYS A 92 -24.44 -3.01 19.13
CA LYS A 92 -24.48 -2.64 20.55
C LYS A 92 -25.75 -1.87 20.91
N GLN A 93 -26.16 -0.92 20.08
CA GLN A 93 -27.39 -0.16 20.30
C GLN A 93 -28.62 -1.07 20.29
N GLN A 94 -28.68 -2.04 19.37
CA GLN A 94 -29.76 -3.03 19.34
C GLN A 94 -29.78 -3.92 20.58
N ILE A 95 -28.62 -4.44 21.02
CA ILE A 95 -28.53 -5.25 22.24
C ILE A 95 -28.96 -4.44 23.45
N THR A 96 -28.50 -3.19 23.59
CA THR A 96 -28.94 -2.30 24.67
C THR A 96 -30.45 -2.08 24.63
N ALA A 97 -31.03 -1.83 23.46
CA ALA A 97 -32.48 -1.66 23.32
C ALA A 97 -33.27 -2.91 23.71
N ILE A 98 -32.80 -4.10 23.32
CA ILE A 98 -33.42 -5.39 23.70
C ILE A 98 -33.28 -5.63 25.20
N THR A 99 -32.10 -5.33 25.77
CA THR A 99 -31.83 -5.53 27.20
C THR A 99 -32.68 -4.60 28.06
N SER A 100 -32.90 -3.36 27.61
CA SER A 100 -33.79 -2.40 28.26
C SER A 100 -35.28 -2.71 28.08
N ALA A 101 -35.66 -3.53 27.10
CA ALA A 101 -37.05 -3.96 26.89
C ALA A 101 -37.40 -5.25 27.65
N LEU A 102 -36.38 -6.01 28.09
CA LEU A 102 -36.53 -7.28 28.80
C LEU A 102 -36.28 -7.19 30.31
N GLY A 103 -35.80 -6.04 30.80
CA GLY A 103 -35.68 -5.70 32.23
C GLY A 103 -36.73 -4.69 32.63
#